data_AF-M5SC47-F1
#
_entry.id   AF-M5SC47-F1
#
_cell.length_a   1.000
_cell.length_b   1.000
_cell.length_c   1.000
_cell.angle_alpha   90.00
_cell.angle_beta   90.00
_cell.angle_gamma   90.00
#
_symmetry.space_group_name_H-M   'P 1'
#
loop_
_entity.id
_entity.type
_entity.pdbx_description
1 polymer ?
#
loop_
_entity_poly.entity_id
_entity_poly.type
_entity_poly.pdbx_seq_one_letter_code
_entity_poly.pdbx_strand_id
1 'polypeptide(L)' 'MRQPRDVIHFLLLTAALVAGFVVSGCDSKETVLDVETPDGGVEVNRDIDDGSLSVDVEE' A
#
# COMPACT_ATOMS: atom_id res chain seq x y z
N MET A 1 20.64 -32.19 -17.59
CA MET A 1 19.62 -31.52 -18.44
C MET A 1 18.46 -31.14 -17.52
N ARG A 2 18.28 -29.85 -17.20
CA ARG A 2 17.13 -29.39 -16.39
C ARG A 2 15.87 -29.55 -17.24
N GLN A 3 14.85 -30.26 -16.72
CA GLN A 3 13.65 -30.50 -17.49
C GLN A 3 12.88 -29.18 -17.68
N PRO A 4 12.27 -28.93 -18.85
CA PRO A 4 11.58 -27.66 -19.12
C PRO A 4 10.42 -27.40 -18.15
N ARG A 5 9.87 -28.45 -17.55
CA ARG A 5 8.86 -28.37 -16.49
C ARG A 5 9.39 -27.67 -15.24
N ASP A 6 10.63 -27.96 -14.82
CA ASP A 6 11.20 -27.39 -13.59
C ASP A 6 11.42 -25.87 -13.71
N VAL A 7 11.80 -25.41 -14.91
CA VAL A 7 12.00 -23.99 -15.20
C VAL A 7 10.66 -23.22 -15.13
N ILE A 8 9.59 -23.81 -15.67
CA ILE A 8 8.25 -23.22 -15.63
C ILE A 8 7.72 -23.15 -14.19
N HIS A 9 7.91 -24.20 -13.38
CA HIS A 9 7.48 -24.18 -11.98
C HIS A 9 8.27 -23.15 -11.16
N PHE A 10 9.58 -23.02 -11.40
CA PHE A 10 10.38 -21.98 -10.77
C PHE A 10 9.89 -20.57 -11.13
N LEU A 11 9.56 -20.35 -12.41
CA LEU A 11 9.07 -19.05 -12.89
C LEU A 11 7.68 -18.72 -12.31
N LEU A 12 6.80 -19.71 -12.18
CA LEU A 12 5.47 -19.52 -11.57
C LEU A 12 5.58 -19.22 -10.07
N LEU A 13 6.47 -19.89 -9.35
CA LEU A 13 6.70 -19.65 -7.92
C LEU A 13 7.28 -18.27 -7.65
N THR A 14 8.24 -17.82 -8.46
CA THR A 14 8.81 -16.47 -8.31
C THR A 14 7.78 -15.40 -8.66
N ALA A 15 6.97 -15.59 -9.71
CA ALA A 15 5.90 -14.67 -10.07
C ALA A 15 4.83 -14.54 -8.96
N ALA A 16 4.42 -15.66 -8.35
CA ALA A 16 3.46 -15.65 -7.25
C ALA A 16 3.98 -14.91 -6.01
N LEU A 17 5.27 -15.06 -5.69
CA LEU A 17 5.89 -14.40 -4.55
C LEU A 17 6.00 -12.87 -4.73
N VAL A 18 6.34 -12.42 -5.94
CA VAL A 18 6.38 -10.99 -6.28
C VAL A 18 4.98 -10.38 -6.24
N ALA A 19 3.97 -11.07 -6.78
CA ALA A 19 2.59 -10.60 -6.75
C ALA A 19 2.05 -10.45 -5.32
N GLY A 20 2.39 -11.36 -4.41
CA GLY A 20 2.03 -11.25 -3.00
C GLY A 20 2.61 -10.01 -2.31
N PHE A 21 3.86 -9.66 -2.62
CA PHE A 21 4.54 -8.50 -2.05
C PHE A 21 3.93 -7.16 -2.49
N VAL A 22 3.42 -7.08 -3.73
CA VAL A 22 2.76 -5.86 -4.23
C VAL A 22 1.43 -5.62 -3.52
N VAL A 23 0.69 -6.68 -3.17
CA VAL A 23 -0.64 -6.55 -2.53
C VAL A 23 -0.51 -6.20 -1.04
N SER A 24 0.50 -6.70 -0.34
CA SER A 24 0.73 -6.39 1.08
C SER A 24 1.36 -5.01 1.33
N GLY A 25 1.75 -4.28 0.28
CA GLY A 25 2.35 -2.95 0.37
C GLY A 25 1.50 -1.82 -0.21
N CYS A 26 0.24 -2.08 -0.55
CA CYS A 26 -0.69 -1.05 -0.99
C CYS A 26 -1.20 -0.26 0.22
N ASP A 27 -0.44 0.78 0.58
CA ASP A 27 -0.86 2.03 1.22
C ASP A 27 -2.05 1.90 2.19
N SER A 28 -1.77 1.49 3.43
CA SER A 28 -2.80 1.34 4.46
C SER A 28 -2.97 2.64 5.26
N LYS A 29 -3.43 3.70 4.59
CA LYS A 29 -3.75 4.99 5.23
C LYS A 29 -5.20 5.00 5.70
N GLU A 30 -5.41 5.40 6.95
CA GLU A 30 -6.72 5.60 7.56
C GLU A 30 -6.94 7.09 7.85
N THR A 31 -8.03 7.66 7.34
CA THR A 31 -8.46 9.02 7.68
C THR A 31 -9.01 9.04 9.11
N VAL A 32 -8.34 9.77 9.99
CA VAL A 32 -8.66 9.85 11.42
C VAL A 32 -9.55 11.05 11.73
N LEU A 33 -9.33 12.16 11.03
CA LEU A 33 -10.08 13.39 11.19
C LEU A 33 -10.18 14.10 9.85
N ASP A 34 -11.39 14.49 9.50
CA ASP A 34 -11.68 15.31 8.33
C ASP A 34 -12.66 16.41 8.77
N VAL A 35 -12.23 17.66 8.63
CA VAL A 35 -13.00 18.85 9.01
C VAL A 35 -13.01 19.82 7.84
N GLU A 36 -14.18 19.96 7.23
CA GLU A 36 -14.43 21.00 6.22
C GLU A 36 -14.78 22.32 6.92
N THR A 37 -14.08 23.39 6.55
CA THR A 37 -14.41 24.76 6.96
C THR A 37 -14.69 25.64 5.73
N PRO A 38 -15.42 26.76 5.88
CA PRO A 38 -15.71 27.65 4.76
C PRO A 38 -14.46 28.25 4.07
N ASP A 39 -13.34 28.33 4.80
CA ASP A 39 -12.03 28.84 4.33
C ASP A 39 -11.04 27.68 4.09
N GLY A 40 -11.52 26.46 3.83
CA GLY A 40 -10.67 25.28 3.54
C GLY A 40 -10.86 24.11 4.52
N GLY A 41 -10.30 22.96 4.18
CA GLY A 41 -10.39 21.71 4.95
C GLY A 41 -9.11 21.38 5.73
N VAL A 42 -9.26 20.59 6.79
CA VAL A 42 -8.13 19.93 7.47
C VAL A 42 -8.39 18.42 7.49
N GLU A 43 -7.49 17.67 6.85
CA GLU A 43 -7.51 16.22 6.82
C GLU A 43 -6.30 15.67 7.60
N VAL A 44 -6.53 14.67 8.44
CA VAL A 44 -5.51 13.97 9.20
C VAL A 44 -5.58 12.49 8.86
N ASN A 45 -4.51 11.99 8.25
CA ASN A 45 -4.34 10.59 7.89
C ASN A 45 -3.33 9.93 8.82
N ARG A 46 -3.60 8.68 9.20
CA ARG A 46 -2.70 7.82 9.94
C ARG A 46 -2.29 6.63 9.09
N ASP A 47 -1.00 6.43 8.95
CA ASP A 47 -0.46 5.20 8.37
C ASP A 47 -0.66 4.05 9.37
N ILE A 48 -1.40 3.02 8.98
CA ILE A 48 -1.66 1.83 9.82
C ILE A 48 -0.39 0.99 9.98
N ASP A 49 0.51 1.07 8.99
CA ASP A 49 1.74 0.28 8.94
C ASP A 49 2.77 0.70 9.99
N ASP A 50 2.97 2.00 10.21
CA ASP A 50 3.98 2.53 11.15
C ASP A 50 3.41 3.50 12.21
N GLY A 51 2.15 3.92 12.07
CA GLY A 51 1.49 4.82 12.98
C GLY A 51 1.83 6.30 12.80
N SER A 52 2.56 6.68 11.75
CA SER A 52 2.83 8.07 11.41
C SER A 52 1.56 8.83 11.05
N LEU A 53 1.59 10.14 11.27
CA LEU A 53 0.47 11.04 11.04
C LEU A 53 0.85 12.06 9.99
N SER A 54 0.00 12.18 8.97
CA SER A 54 0.07 13.21 7.93
C SER A 54 -1.10 14.17 8.12
N VAL A 55 -0.83 15.47 7.99
CA VAL A 55 -1.84 16.51 8.11
C VAL A 55 -1.82 17.33 6.83
N ASP A 56 -2.95 17.36 6.14
CA ASP A 56 -3.18 18.13 4.93
C ASP A 56 -4.12 19.29 5.27
N VAL A 57 -3.70 20.50 4.91
CA VAL A 57 -4.47 21.73 5.13
C VAL A 57 -4.70 22.36 3.77
N GLU A 58 -5.97 22.51 3.42
CA GLU A 58 -6.40 23.20 2.21
C GLU A 58 -6.63 24.68 2.54
N GLU A 59 -6.12 25.58 1.70
CA GLU A 59 -6.23 27.05 1.81
C GLU A 59 -7.45 27.62 1.06
#